data_AF-A0AAV9VJJ9-F1
#
_entry.id   AF-A0AAV9VJJ9-F1
#
_cell.length_a   1.000
_cell.length_b   1.000
_cell.length_c   1.000
_cell.angle_alpha   90.00
_cell.angle_beta   90.00
_cell.angle_gamma   90.00
#
_symmetry.space_group_name_H-M   'P 1'
#
loop_
_entity.id
_entity.type
_entity.pdbx_description
1 polymer ?
#
loop_
_entity_poly.entity_id
_entity_poly.type
_entity_poly.pdbx_seq_one_letter_code
_entity_poly.pdbx_strand_id
1 'polypeptide(L)'
;MDKLDSQRPAARALQTVRNLLLAVALYTVLTAVLQFFFYGSLTSTHPPRPTNQHSSSSSTDSPSGSKSSNGYAHLRPDSLVVANDAYMGTRPHVDTYANFTRLVEVCRGSITSLERMKYVYDCMQYLIERKDDYYYIPTENAPSIGYPSYVPSSVNDIGTCNGPIIPYHIWWSGKCTWRVELFIKSYFHSQNLPCSRLNLWLDVDVNPNAVDEMMRDPGFVRFLPLVKRGDIKLREWKFPARVLLRQANDGEGNGKIIKLGDGAYIDEMGNEWLEFSTRKMTFLPVAVSDAVRFVVLHYEGGVYCDMDNVLLRDLRPLLVPPNHGFAERWGWYEGPWDYNTAIMSLHPNSSLSQHFLKGAVKMGINFHPYIIGRLVYKDGRGEEFTMFEDGFFDPIWGQFNTPGVTRCTVPCLENYGQAFLGRKNAIPKDWKAYDGPKFEEIDGGVSGNDAGRNSDGAKNTGRSAYEEDWSDKRRRRRRGGAEENDNNLQPRAPAGFAPGYDIDKDPYPPNNRTLENFFRGAYAYHIHNQWAKHPEPNSWLDMVRKTHDGFLNGNRVNMYGEKWNGPQLVSYDPFPEFN
;
A
#
# COMPACT_ATOMS: atom_id res chain seq x y z
N MET A 1 33.26 -34.73 32.74
CA MET A 1 32.17 -35.73 32.72
C MET A 1 31.80 -35.95 31.28
N ASP A 2 32.10 -37.15 30.80
CA ASP A 2 32.68 -37.41 29.50
C ASP A 2 31.69 -37.56 28.34
N LYS A 3 32.19 -37.21 27.14
CA LYS A 3 31.57 -37.41 25.82
C LYS A 3 31.17 -38.87 25.52
N LEU A 4 31.49 -39.82 26.39
CA LEU A 4 31.20 -41.25 26.23
C LEU A 4 29.81 -41.67 26.74
N ASP A 5 29.12 -40.86 27.56
CA ASP A 5 27.75 -41.19 28.04
C ASP A 5 26.62 -40.80 27.06
N SER A 6 26.89 -40.00 26.03
CA SER A 6 25.84 -39.50 25.10
C SER A 6 25.43 -40.47 23.98
N GLN A 7 26.06 -41.65 23.89
CA GLN A 7 25.78 -42.63 22.85
C GLN A 7 24.82 -43.76 23.27
N ARG A 8 24.38 -43.82 24.53
CA ARG A 8 23.40 -44.82 24.96
C ARG A 8 21.98 -44.40 24.53
N PRO A 9 21.18 -45.28 23.89
CA PRO A 9 19.80 -44.98 23.49
C PRO A 9 18.94 -44.43 24.63
N ALA A 10 19.16 -44.93 25.85
CA ALA A 10 18.50 -44.47 27.07
C ALA A 10 18.83 -43.01 27.42
N ALA A 11 20.07 -42.55 27.21
CA ALA A 11 20.46 -41.17 27.46
C ALA A 11 19.82 -40.19 26.46
N ARG A 12 19.70 -40.59 25.18
CA ARG A 12 18.97 -39.80 24.16
C ARG A 12 17.47 -39.77 24.41
N ALA A 13 16.88 -40.88 24.83
CA ALA A 13 15.47 -40.92 25.23
C ALA A 13 15.21 -39.98 26.41
N LEU A 14 16.07 -40.03 27.44
CA LEU A 14 15.96 -39.15 28.61
C LEU A 14 16.13 -37.67 28.25
N GLN A 15 17.07 -37.36 27.33
CA GLN A 15 17.29 -35.99 26.86
C GLN A 15 16.14 -35.48 25.99
N THR A 16 15.54 -36.36 25.19
CA THR A 16 14.33 -36.04 24.40
C THR A 16 13.14 -35.77 25.31
N VAL A 17 12.91 -36.64 26.32
CA VAL A 17 11.86 -36.43 27.32
C VAL A 17 12.09 -35.13 28.10
N ARG A 18 13.34 -34.84 28.52
CA ARG A 18 13.68 -33.57 29.18
C ARG A 18 13.36 -32.36 28.31
N ASN A 19 13.75 -32.39 27.04
CA ASN A 19 13.49 -31.28 26.12
C ASN A 19 11.99 -31.15 25.82
N LEU A 20 11.26 -32.25 25.73
CA LEU A 20 9.80 -32.24 25.57
C LEU A 20 9.11 -31.62 26.80
N LEU A 21 9.54 -31.99 28.01
CA LEU A 21 9.02 -31.42 29.25
C LEU A 21 9.33 -29.92 29.36
N LEU A 22 10.53 -29.49 28.95
CA LEU A 22 10.88 -28.07 28.89
C LEU A 22 10.02 -27.32 27.87
N ALA A 23 9.78 -27.89 26.68
CA ALA A 23 8.93 -27.29 25.67
C ALA A 23 7.47 -27.19 26.13
N VAL A 24 6.95 -28.24 26.77
CA VAL A 24 5.60 -28.23 27.37
C VAL A 24 5.51 -27.16 28.46
N ALA A 25 6.49 -27.08 29.36
CA ALA A 25 6.52 -26.07 30.42
C ALA A 25 6.59 -24.64 29.88
N LEU A 26 7.41 -24.40 28.85
CA LEU A 26 7.51 -23.10 28.22
C LEU A 26 6.20 -22.72 27.53
N TYR A 27 5.59 -23.68 26.83
CA TYR A 27 4.30 -23.50 26.18
C TYR A 27 3.20 -23.17 27.19
N THR A 28 3.07 -23.92 28.29
CA THR A 28 2.06 -23.63 29.34
C THR A 28 2.29 -22.29 30.01
N VAL A 29 3.52 -21.88 30.28
CA VAL A 29 3.82 -20.55 30.83
C VAL A 29 3.40 -19.45 29.84
N LEU A 30 3.76 -19.58 28.57
CA LEU A 30 3.36 -18.62 27.53
C LEU A 30 1.84 -18.56 27.36
N THR A 31 1.15 -19.71 27.34
CA THR A 31 -0.32 -19.73 27.24
C THR A 31 -0.96 -19.11 28.48
N ALA A 32 -0.46 -19.40 29.69
CA ALA A 32 -0.95 -18.82 30.93
C ALA A 32 -0.77 -17.29 30.97
N VAL A 33 0.39 -16.78 30.52
CA VAL A 33 0.65 -15.34 30.44
C VAL A 33 -0.30 -14.68 29.44
N LEU A 34 -0.49 -15.26 28.25
CA LEU A 34 -1.43 -14.75 27.25
C LEU A 34 -2.87 -14.82 27.77
N GLN A 35 -3.28 -15.93 28.41
CA GLN A 35 -4.61 -16.09 29.01
C GLN A 35 -4.86 -14.99 30.06
N PHE A 36 -3.88 -14.72 30.92
CA PHE A 36 -3.99 -13.66 31.91
C PHE A 36 -4.05 -12.27 31.26
N PHE A 37 -3.23 -12.01 30.24
CA PHE A 37 -3.24 -10.73 29.53
C PHE A 37 -4.57 -10.44 28.82
N PHE A 38 -5.19 -11.45 28.21
CA PHE A 38 -6.42 -11.29 27.43
C PHE A 38 -7.70 -11.42 28.27
N TYR A 39 -7.70 -12.25 29.32
CA TYR A 39 -8.91 -12.57 30.10
C TYR A 39 -8.85 -12.14 31.57
N GLY A 40 -7.72 -11.61 32.04
CA GLY A 40 -7.52 -11.18 33.43
C GLY A 40 -7.52 -12.32 34.47
N SER A 41 -7.55 -13.58 34.02
CA SER A 41 -7.60 -14.76 34.87
C SER A 41 -6.98 -15.97 34.18
N LEU A 42 -6.34 -16.84 34.95
CA LEU A 42 -5.71 -18.08 34.49
C LEU A 42 -6.71 -19.22 34.22
N THR A 43 -7.96 -19.07 34.67
CA THR A 43 -9.00 -20.13 34.57
C THR A 43 -10.24 -19.69 33.80
N SER A 44 -10.36 -18.40 33.46
CA SER A 44 -11.51 -17.90 32.69
C SER A 44 -11.29 -18.12 31.19
N THR A 45 -12.31 -18.65 30.52
CA THR A 45 -12.42 -18.72 29.05
C THR A 45 -13.32 -17.62 28.48
N HIS A 46 -13.84 -16.74 29.34
CA HIS A 46 -14.70 -15.63 28.95
C HIS A 46 -14.01 -14.28 29.24
N PRO A 47 -14.05 -13.31 28.30
CA PRO A 47 -13.58 -11.96 28.56
C PRO A 47 -14.38 -11.35 29.72
N PRO A 48 -13.76 -10.51 30.57
CA PRO A 48 -14.43 -9.92 31.72
C PRO A 48 -15.63 -9.09 31.24
N ARG A 49 -16.84 -9.46 31.71
CA ARG A 49 -18.06 -8.67 31.52
C ARG A 49 -17.92 -7.35 32.29
N PRO A 50 -18.35 -6.21 31.72
CA PRO A 50 -18.38 -4.95 32.46
C PRO A 50 -19.38 -5.08 33.61
N THR A 51 -18.89 -4.93 34.84
CA THR A 51 -19.71 -4.94 36.05
C THR A 51 -20.48 -3.63 36.17
N ASN A 52 -21.79 -3.69 35.91
CA ASN A 52 -22.75 -2.73 36.44
C ASN A 52 -22.90 -2.98 37.94
N GLN A 53 -22.36 -2.11 38.78
CA GLN A 53 -22.75 -2.02 40.18
C GLN A 53 -23.10 -0.57 40.53
N HIS A 54 -24.39 -0.35 40.76
CA HIS A 54 -24.89 0.69 41.62
C HIS A 54 -24.41 0.44 43.05
N SER A 55 -23.63 1.35 43.61
CA SER A 55 -23.58 1.57 45.04
C SER A 55 -23.29 3.05 45.33
N SER A 56 -24.19 3.62 46.11
CA SER A 56 -24.21 5.00 46.56
C SER A 56 -23.25 5.22 47.72
N SER A 57 -22.30 6.15 47.57
CA SER A 57 -21.78 6.93 48.70
C SER A 57 -21.26 8.28 48.21
N SER A 58 -21.71 9.31 48.91
CA SER A 58 -21.55 10.73 48.66
C SER A 58 -20.14 11.23 48.99
N SER A 59 -19.46 11.85 48.03
CA SER A 59 -18.65 13.05 48.28
C SER A 59 -18.38 13.77 46.96
N THR A 60 -18.53 15.08 47.03
CA THR A 60 -18.43 16.10 45.99
C THR A 60 -17.14 16.04 45.18
N ASP A 61 -17.25 15.85 43.86
CA ASP A 61 -16.36 16.49 42.88
C ASP A 61 -16.99 16.53 41.48
N SER A 62 -16.66 17.60 40.78
CA SER A 62 -17.34 18.16 39.59
C SER A 62 -17.45 17.21 38.38
N PRO A 63 -18.52 17.32 37.55
CA PRO A 63 -18.77 16.39 36.45
C PRO A 63 -17.88 16.72 35.24
N SER A 64 -16.73 16.07 35.12
CA SER A 64 -16.04 15.91 33.83
C SER A 64 -16.39 14.56 33.21
N GLY A 65 -17.68 14.39 32.92
CA GLY A 65 -18.17 13.27 32.12
C GLY A 65 -17.65 13.39 30.69
N SER A 66 -16.88 12.40 30.26
CA SER A 66 -16.61 12.08 28.85
C SER A 66 -17.92 12.11 28.06
N LYS A 67 -18.15 13.17 27.30
CA LYS A 67 -19.30 13.30 26.40
C LYS A 67 -18.99 12.50 25.14
N SER A 68 -19.86 11.54 24.85
CA SER A 68 -19.89 10.76 23.62
C SER A 68 -19.88 11.65 22.38
N SER A 69 -19.22 11.20 21.32
CA SER A 69 -19.19 11.73 19.94
C SER A 69 -20.55 11.79 19.22
N ASN A 70 -21.65 11.47 19.91
CA ASN A 70 -22.97 11.23 19.32
C ASN A 70 -23.59 12.51 18.73
N GLY A 71 -23.21 12.87 17.50
CA GLY A 71 -23.91 13.88 16.72
C GLY A 71 -23.09 14.59 15.64
N TYR A 72 -21.76 14.60 15.70
CA TYR A 72 -20.97 15.37 14.72
C TYR A 72 -20.63 14.61 13.45
N ALA A 73 -20.61 13.28 13.44
CA ALA A 73 -20.17 12.50 12.28
C ALA A 73 -20.92 12.85 10.98
N HIS A 74 -22.23 13.12 11.06
CA HIS A 74 -23.06 13.47 9.90
C HIS A 74 -23.04 14.96 9.52
N LEU A 75 -22.53 15.82 10.40
CA LEU A 75 -22.40 17.27 10.18
C LEU A 75 -20.98 17.68 9.82
N ARG A 76 -20.01 16.78 10.02
CA ARG A 76 -18.58 17.01 9.86
C ARG A 76 -18.22 17.20 8.38
N PRO A 77 -17.54 18.31 8.03
CA PRO A 77 -16.95 18.47 6.71
C PRO A 77 -15.83 17.47 6.44
N ASP A 78 -15.59 17.13 5.17
CA ASP A 78 -14.49 16.24 4.80
C ASP A 78 -13.13 16.93 4.91
N SER A 79 -13.07 18.23 4.59
CA SER A 79 -11.84 19.03 4.62
C SER A 79 -12.14 20.49 4.92
N LEU A 80 -11.12 21.23 5.36
CA LEU A 80 -11.15 22.69 5.45
C LEU A 80 -10.66 23.38 4.16
N VAL A 81 -10.18 22.62 3.18
CA VAL A 81 -9.58 23.14 1.94
C VAL A 81 -10.13 22.39 0.74
N VAL A 82 -10.16 23.02 -0.45
CA VAL A 82 -10.42 22.27 -1.68
C VAL A 82 -9.12 21.60 -2.13
N ALA A 83 -9.12 20.27 -2.23
CA ALA A 83 -7.98 19.52 -2.74
C ALA A 83 -7.74 19.80 -4.23
N ASN A 84 -6.47 19.99 -4.61
CA ASN A 84 -6.07 19.90 -6.01
C ASN A 84 -5.89 18.42 -6.37
N ASP A 85 -6.89 17.82 -7.01
CA ASP A 85 -6.82 16.39 -7.33
C ASP A 85 -5.83 16.11 -8.45
N ALA A 86 -5.73 16.96 -9.48
CA ALA A 86 -4.84 16.76 -10.62
C ALA A 86 -3.38 17.22 -10.36
N TYR A 87 -2.87 16.99 -9.15
CA TYR A 87 -1.60 17.57 -8.67
C TYR A 87 -0.32 17.00 -9.32
N MET A 88 -0.40 15.88 -10.07
CA MET A 88 0.75 15.31 -10.80
C MET A 88 0.86 15.80 -12.24
N GLY A 89 -0.14 16.55 -12.75
CA GLY A 89 -0.22 16.97 -14.14
C GLY A 89 -0.63 15.82 -15.08
N THR A 90 -0.31 15.92 -16.37
CA THR A 90 -0.65 14.86 -17.33
C THR A 90 0.12 13.58 -17.05
N ARG A 91 -0.55 12.42 -17.20
CA ARG A 91 0.09 11.11 -17.09
C ARG A 91 1.25 10.99 -18.09
N PRO A 92 2.40 10.38 -17.69
CA PRO A 92 3.47 10.08 -18.63
C PRO A 92 2.99 9.27 -19.85
N HIS A 93 3.63 9.47 -20.99
CA HIS A 93 3.33 8.72 -22.21
C HIS A 93 3.51 7.21 -21.97
N VAL A 94 2.74 6.38 -22.68
CA VAL A 94 2.74 4.90 -22.54
C VAL A 94 4.12 4.26 -22.76
N ASP A 95 5.01 4.95 -23.46
CA ASP A 95 6.39 4.52 -23.77
C ASP A 95 7.46 5.14 -22.86
N THR A 96 7.05 5.89 -21.83
CA THR A 96 8.00 6.55 -20.93
C THR A 96 8.75 5.51 -20.11
N TYR A 97 10.08 5.57 -20.13
CA TYR A 97 10.98 4.80 -19.29
C TYR A 97 11.50 5.65 -18.14
N ALA A 98 11.74 5.01 -17.01
CA ALA A 98 12.52 5.56 -15.93
C ALA A 98 13.97 5.08 -15.98
N ASN A 99 14.93 5.99 -15.81
CA ASN A 99 16.34 5.67 -15.70
C ASN A 99 16.67 5.20 -14.26
N PHE A 100 16.83 3.88 -14.09
CA PHE A 100 17.03 3.26 -12.77
C PHE A 100 18.35 3.69 -12.13
N THR A 101 19.43 3.73 -12.90
CA THR A 101 20.74 4.19 -12.43
C THR A 101 20.64 5.60 -11.87
N ARG A 102 20.02 6.52 -12.61
CA ARG A 102 19.85 7.90 -12.18
C ARG A 102 19.00 8.01 -10.92
N LEU A 103 17.91 7.25 -10.85
CA LEU A 103 17.03 7.18 -9.68
C LEU A 103 17.78 6.71 -8.43
N VAL A 104 18.56 5.63 -8.53
CA VAL A 104 19.33 5.09 -7.40
C VAL A 104 20.45 6.06 -7.00
N GLU A 105 21.23 6.56 -7.94
CA GLU A 105 22.36 7.46 -7.66
C GLU A 105 21.93 8.72 -6.91
N VAL A 106 20.81 9.34 -7.30
CA VAL A 106 20.33 10.57 -6.66
C VAL A 106 19.71 10.29 -5.30
N CYS A 107 18.90 9.24 -5.18
CA CYS A 107 18.17 8.96 -3.94
C CYS A 107 19.02 8.28 -2.87
N ARG A 108 20.03 7.51 -3.26
CA ARG A 108 20.88 6.73 -2.35
C ARG A 108 22.32 7.22 -2.31
N GLY A 109 22.92 7.45 -3.48
CA GLY A 109 24.37 7.49 -3.69
C GLY A 109 24.86 6.35 -4.59
N SER A 110 26.18 6.28 -4.85
CA SER A 110 26.77 5.28 -5.75
C SER A 110 26.46 3.85 -5.29
N ILE A 111 26.22 2.95 -6.26
CA ILE A 111 26.02 1.52 -5.98
C ILE A 111 27.24 0.87 -5.30
N THR A 112 28.43 1.43 -5.50
CA THR A 112 29.70 0.89 -4.97
C THR A 112 29.94 1.19 -3.50
N SER A 113 29.34 2.25 -2.94
CA SER A 113 29.62 2.72 -1.59
C SER A 113 28.66 2.17 -0.53
N LEU A 114 27.64 1.40 -0.93
CA LEU A 114 26.65 0.77 -0.05
C LEU A 114 26.01 1.75 0.94
N GLU A 115 25.69 2.94 0.46
CA GLU A 115 25.21 4.02 1.33
C GLU A 115 23.78 3.75 1.85
N ARG A 116 23.52 4.21 3.09
CA ARG A 116 22.15 4.40 3.59
C ARG A 116 21.52 5.56 2.86
N MET A 117 20.26 5.42 2.49
CA MET A 117 19.42 6.58 2.18
C MET A 117 19.32 7.46 3.42
N LYS A 118 20.01 8.61 3.39
CA LYS A 118 19.89 9.62 4.44
C LYS A 118 18.74 10.56 4.10
N TYR A 119 18.73 11.10 2.88
CA TYR A 119 17.92 12.25 2.51
C TYR A 119 16.61 11.87 1.80
N VAL A 120 15.69 11.23 2.53
CA VAL A 120 14.37 10.80 1.98
C VAL A 120 13.59 11.97 1.38
N TYR A 121 13.52 13.09 2.08
CA TYR A 121 12.84 14.29 1.59
C TYR A 121 13.41 14.76 0.25
N ASP A 122 14.74 14.82 0.12
CA ASP A 122 15.41 15.31 -1.10
C ASP A 122 15.16 14.36 -2.28
N CYS A 123 15.17 13.04 -2.05
CA CYS A 123 14.76 12.06 -3.05
C CYS A 123 13.31 12.28 -3.50
N MET A 124 12.38 12.48 -2.56
CA MET A 124 10.98 12.72 -2.92
C MET A 124 10.79 14.04 -3.68
N GLN A 125 11.51 15.10 -3.32
CA GLN A 125 11.52 16.35 -4.10
C GLN A 125 12.06 16.12 -5.51
N TYR A 126 13.15 15.36 -5.65
CA TYR A 126 13.68 14.98 -6.95
C TYR A 126 12.63 14.20 -7.79
N LEU A 127 11.92 13.26 -7.19
CA LEU A 127 10.83 12.52 -7.86
C LEU A 127 9.67 13.42 -8.29
N ILE A 128 9.46 14.57 -7.65
CA ILE A 128 8.43 15.55 -8.03
C ILE A 128 8.95 16.47 -9.14
N GLU A 129 10.09 17.12 -8.91
CA GLU A 129 10.54 18.30 -9.65
C GLU A 129 11.42 17.97 -10.85
N ARG A 130 12.06 16.78 -10.87
CA ARG A 130 13.09 16.43 -11.85
C ARG A 130 12.68 15.25 -12.74
N LYS A 131 11.40 15.15 -13.07
CA LYS A 131 10.87 14.10 -13.98
C LYS A 131 11.67 14.04 -15.29
N ASP A 132 12.01 15.18 -15.88
CA ASP A 132 12.77 15.24 -17.14
C ASP A 132 14.23 14.74 -17.03
N ASP A 133 14.77 14.59 -15.82
CA ASP A 133 16.13 14.05 -15.59
C ASP A 133 16.14 12.51 -15.60
N TYR A 134 15.03 11.87 -15.23
CA TYR A 134 14.95 10.41 -15.14
C TYR A 134 13.89 9.77 -16.02
N TYR A 135 12.95 10.53 -16.59
CA TYR A 135 12.02 10.06 -17.60
C TYR A 135 12.49 10.39 -19.00
N TYR A 136 12.41 9.39 -19.88
CA TYR A 136 12.71 9.54 -21.29
C TYR A 136 11.84 8.59 -22.10
N ILE A 137 11.61 8.92 -23.37
CA ILE A 137 10.97 8.02 -24.34
C ILE A 137 12.10 7.43 -25.19
N PRO A 138 12.20 6.09 -25.31
CA PRO A 138 13.21 5.47 -26.15
C PRO A 138 13.02 5.88 -27.62
N THR A 139 14.11 6.23 -28.30
CA THR A 139 14.09 6.68 -29.71
C THR A 139 13.91 5.53 -30.69
N GLU A 140 14.26 4.32 -30.28
CA GLU A 140 14.16 3.08 -31.06
C GLU A 140 13.35 2.06 -30.27
N ASN A 141 12.62 1.19 -30.96
CA ASN A 141 11.85 0.09 -30.36
C ASN A 141 10.89 0.54 -29.25
N ALA A 142 10.11 1.60 -29.50
CA ALA A 142 9.10 2.07 -28.57
C ALA A 142 8.15 0.91 -28.17
N PRO A 143 7.84 0.72 -26.87
CA PRO A 143 6.97 -0.36 -26.40
C PRO A 143 5.61 -0.44 -27.10
N SER A 144 5.08 0.70 -27.54
CA SER A 144 3.81 0.81 -28.25
C SER A 144 3.81 0.31 -29.69
N ILE A 145 4.98 -0.02 -30.28
CA ILE A 145 5.05 -0.51 -31.66
C ILE A 145 4.24 -1.80 -31.81
N GLY A 146 3.33 -1.83 -32.78
CA GLY A 146 2.45 -2.97 -33.05
C GLY A 146 1.21 -3.06 -32.16
N TYR A 147 1.04 -2.14 -31.21
CA TYR A 147 -0.16 -2.07 -30.38
C TYR A 147 -1.26 -1.19 -31.03
N PRO A 148 -2.54 -1.48 -30.75
CA PRO A 148 -3.66 -0.69 -31.26
C PRO A 148 -3.67 0.74 -30.68
N SER A 149 -4.50 1.62 -31.26
CA SER A 149 -4.71 2.96 -30.69
C SER A 149 -5.39 2.89 -29.32
N TYR A 150 -5.07 3.86 -28.46
CA TYR A 150 -5.64 3.93 -27.12
C TYR A 150 -7.14 4.19 -27.17
N VAL A 151 -7.89 3.42 -26.40
CA VAL A 151 -9.31 3.66 -26.14
C VAL A 151 -9.51 3.70 -24.64
N PRO A 152 -10.06 4.79 -24.06
CA PRO A 152 -10.32 4.86 -22.63
C PRO A 152 -11.30 3.76 -22.21
N SER A 153 -11.26 3.39 -20.93
CA SER A 153 -12.27 2.48 -20.38
C SER A 153 -13.66 3.12 -20.43
N SER A 154 -14.68 2.28 -20.38
CA SER A 154 -16.10 2.65 -20.28
C SER A 154 -16.81 1.75 -19.28
N VAL A 155 -18.07 2.00 -18.96
CA VAL A 155 -18.83 1.21 -17.98
C VAL A 155 -18.81 -0.29 -18.30
N ASN A 156 -18.81 -0.66 -19.58
CA ASN A 156 -18.90 -2.05 -20.04
C ASN A 156 -17.59 -2.61 -20.61
N ASP A 157 -16.56 -1.77 -20.80
CA ASP A 157 -15.31 -2.16 -21.46
C ASP A 157 -14.09 -1.63 -20.70
N ILE A 158 -13.06 -2.47 -20.55
CA ILE A 158 -11.81 -2.11 -19.84
C ILE A 158 -10.92 -1.12 -20.60
N GLY A 159 -11.26 -0.83 -21.86
CA GLY A 159 -10.48 0.01 -22.76
C GLY A 159 -9.37 -0.77 -23.48
N THR A 160 -8.72 -0.08 -24.40
CA THR A 160 -7.63 -0.61 -25.22
C THR A 160 -6.34 0.13 -24.90
N CYS A 161 -5.29 -0.61 -24.52
CA CYS A 161 -3.96 -0.03 -24.32
C CYS A 161 -3.24 0.16 -25.65
N ASN A 162 -2.55 1.28 -25.78
CA ASN A 162 -1.59 1.55 -26.86
C ASN A 162 -0.16 1.13 -26.53
N GLY A 163 0.01 -0.01 -25.85
CA GLY A 163 1.30 -0.53 -25.44
C GLY A 163 1.16 -1.83 -24.64
N PRO A 164 2.25 -2.38 -24.10
CA PRO A 164 2.20 -3.61 -23.34
C PRO A 164 1.29 -3.47 -22.12
N ILE A 165 0.43 -4.46 -21.93
CA ILE A 165 -0.44 -4.57 -20.75
C ILE A 165 0.40 -5.20 -19.64
N ILE A 166 0.57 -4.47 -18.54
CA ILE A 166 1.40 -4.94 -17.42
C ILE A 166 0.53 -5.67 -16.40
N PRO A 167 0.87 -6.93 -16.04
CA PRO A 167 0.16 -7.63 -14.99
C PRO A 167 0.63 -7.15 -13.61
N TYR A 168 -0.34 -6.94 -12.73
CA TYR A 168 -0.16 -6.62 -11.31
C TYR A 168 -0.63 -7.83 -10.52
N HIS A 169 0.11 -8.20 -9.50
CA HIS A 169 -0.15 -9.38 -8.70
C HIS A 169 -0.19 -9.00 -7.23
N ILE A 170 -1.27 -9.41 -6.58
CA ILE A 170 -1.41 -9.38 -5.13
C ILE A 170 -1.85 -10.77 -4.66
N TRP A 171 -1.49 -11.11 -3.43
CA TRP A 171 -1.88 -12.38 -2.82
C TRP A 171 -2.62 -12.14 -1.51
N TRP A 172 -3.64 -12.96 -1.25
CA TRP A 172 -4.43 -12.90 -0.03
C TRP A 172 -4.87 -14.27 0.46
N SER A 173 -4.90 -14.43 1.77
CA SER A 173 -5.48 -15.58 2.46
C SER A 173 -6.43 -15.09 3.53
N GLY A 174 -7.73 -15.40 3.38
CA GLY A 174 -8.79 -15.00 4.30
C GLY A 174 -9.90 -14.14 3.67
N LYS A 175 -10.75 -13.59 4.53
CA LYS A 175 -11.91 -12.75 4.15
C LYS A 175 -11.48 -11.41 3.56
N CYS A 176 -12.35 -10.77 2.79
CA CYS A 176 -12.10 -9.41 2.32
C CYS A 176 -12.09 -8.45 3.51
N THR A 177 -11.04 -7.66 3.66
CA THR A 177 -10.93 -6.61 4.68
C THR A 177 -10.90 -5.25 4.01
N TRP A 178 -11.09 -4.18 4.78
CA TRP A 178 -10.96 -2.81 4.29
C TRP A 178 -9.58 -2.52 3.66
N ARG A 179 -8.54 -3.32 3.94
CA ARG A 179 -7.20 -3.21 3.34
C ARG A 179 -7.14 -3.78 1.94
N VAL A 180 -7.83 -4.90 1.70
CA VAL A 180 -8.03 -5.42 0.35
C VAL A 180 -8.76 -4.36 -0.49
N GLU A 181 -9.80 -3.74 0.09
CA GLU A 181 -10.49 -2.61 -0.53
C GLU A 181 -9.56 -1.41 -0.77
N LEU A 182 -8.72 -1.06 0.21
CA LEU A 182 -7.75 0.03 0.11
C LEU A 182 -6.76 -0.17 -1.03
N PHE A 183 -6.13 -1.35 -1.11
CA PHE A 183 -5.20 -1.68 -2.19
C PHE A 183 -5.90 -1.57 -3.55
N ILE A 184 -7.03 -2.27 -3.71
CA ILE A 184 -7.75 -2.33 -4.99
C ILE A 184 -8.14 -0.93 -5.46
N LYS A 185 -8.73 -0.11 -4.59
CA LYS A 185 -9.13 1.25 -4.94
C LYS A 185 -7.91 2.16 -5.21
N SER A 186 -6.80 1.99 -4.49
CA SER A 186 -5.56 2.74 -4.78
C SER A 186 -4.98 2.38 -6.15
N TYR A 187 -5.04 1.10 -6.55
CA TYR A 187 -4.67 0.64 -7.88
C TYR A 187 -5.54 1.31 -8.95
N PHE A 188 -6.87 1.30 -8.79
CA PHE A 188 -7.77 1.95 -9.75
C PHE A 188 -7.61 3.46 -9.84
N HIS A 189 -7.25 4.11 -8.73
CA HIS A 189 -7.00 5.54 -8.70
C HIS A 189 -5.70 5.92 -9.43
N SER A 190 -4.64 5.13 -9.28
CA SER A 190 -3.28 5.53 -9.68
C SER A 190 -2.79 4.97 -11.02
N GLN A 191 -3.15 3.74 -11.37
CA GLN A 191 -2.56 3.04 -12.52
C GLN A 191 -3.25 3.39 -13.85
N ASN A 192 -2.52 3.20 -14.97
CA ASN A 192 -3.11 3.31 -16.30
C ASN A 192 -3.96 2.07 -16.60
N LEU A 193 -5.29 2.20 -16.45
CA LEU A 193 -6.20 1.05 -16.38
C LEU A 193 -6.29 0.25 -17.68
N PRO A 194 -6.43 0.85 -18.88
CA PRO A 194 -6.39 0.07 -20.12
C PRO A 194 -5.08 -0.71 -20.27
N CYS A 195 -3.99 -0.20 -19.70
CA CYS A 195 -2.62 -0.74 -19.81
C CYS A 195 -2.14 -1.57 -18.61
N SER A 196 -2.99 -1.90 -17.65
CA SER A 196 -2.63 -2.75 -16.51
C SER A 196 -3.74 -3.75 -16.19
N ARG A 197 -3.41 -4.89 -15.58
CA ARG A 197 -4.41 -5.89 -15.17
C ARG A 197 -4.10 -6.40 -13.77
N LEU A 198 -5.09 -6.34 -12.88
CA LEU A 198 -4.92 -6.80 -11.50
C LEU A 198 -5.30 -8.27 -11.36
N ASN A 199 -4.37 -9.07 -10.85
CA ASN A 199 -4.58 -10.46 -10.45
C ASN A 199 -4.58 -10.54 -8.93
N LEU A 200 -5.70 -10.94 -8.34
CA LEU A 200 -5.83 -11.28 -6.93
C LEU A 200 -5.74 -12.79 -6.77
N TRP A 201 -4.58 -13.26 -6.31
CA TRP A 201 -4.31 -14.65 -6.03
C TRP A 201 -4.82 -15.01 -4.63
N LEU A 202 -5.62 -16.08 -4.55
CA LEU A 202 -6.29 -16.53 -3.33
C LEU A 202 -5.79 -17.91 -2.95
N ASP A 203 -5.36 -18.05 -1.70
CA ASP A 203 -4.75 -19.27 -1.18
C ASP A 203 -5.75 -20.44 -1.05
N VAL A 204 -5.71 -21.36 -2.02
CA VAL A 204 -6.58 -22.55 -2.01
C VAL A 204 -5.97 -23.75 -1.27
N ASP A 205 -4.69 -23.69 -0.90
CA ASP A 205 -4.10 -24.71 -0.02
C ASP A 205 -4.62 -24.57 1.41
N VAL A 206 -4.88 -23.33 1.86
CA VAL A 206 -5.53 -23.05 3.16
C VAL A 206 -7.05 -23.16 3.06
N ASN A 207 -7.67 -22.64 1.99
CA ASN A 207 -9.11 -22.68 1.79
C ASN A 207 -9.46 -23.08 0.35
N PRO A 208 -9.83 -24.35 0.10
CA PRO A 208 -10.16 -24.84 -1.25
C PRO A 208 -11.28 -24.06 -1.97
N ASN A 209 -12.13 -23.35 -1.23
CA ASN A 209 -13.22 -22.54 -1.78
C ASN A 209 -12.92 -21.03 -1.76
N ALA A 210 -11.63 -20.63 -1.63
CA ALA A 210 -11.26 -19.23 -1.42
C ALA A 210 -11.82 -18.28 -2.47
N VAL A 211 -11.83 -18.67 -3.75
CA VAL A 211 -12.41 -17.86 -4.84
C VAL A 211 -13.92 -17.70 -4.67
N ASP A 212 -14.63 -18.80 -4.48
CA ASP A 212 -16.09 -18.79 -4.32
C ASP A 212 -16.56 -18.05 -3.06
N GLU A 213 -15.78 -18.14 -1.98
CA GLU A 213 -16.03 -17.38 -0.76
C GLU A 213 -15.73 -15.90 -0.95
N MET A 214 -14.61 -15.53 -1.60
CA MET A 214 -14.30 -14.13 -1.92
C MET A 214 -15.39 -13.50 -2.79
N MET A 215 -15.90 -14.22 -3.80
CA MET A 215 -17.01 -13.74 -4.66
C MET A 215 -18.31 -13.47 -3.90
N ARG A 216 -18.52 -14.13 -2.75
CA ARG A 216 -19.70 -13.95 -1.87
C ARG A 216 -19.41 -13.07 -0.65
N ASP A 217 -18.16 -12.66 -0.44
CA ASP A 217 -17.76 -11.88 0.71
C ASP A 217 -18.44 -10.49 0.68
N PRO A 218 -19.11 -10.07 1.76
CA PRO A 218 -19.79 -8.77 1.80
C PRO A 218 -18.89 -7.57 1.52
N GLY A 219 -17.60 -7.67 1.87
CA GLY A 219 -16.60 -6.64 1.59
C GLY A 219 -16.17 -6.63 0.12
N PHE A 220 -16.16 -7.77 -0.55
CA PHE A 220 -15.68 -7.89 -1.93
C PHE A 220 -16.79 -7.78 -2.98
N VAL A 221 -18.05 -8.06 -2.64
CA VAL A 221 -19.18 -8.06 -3.59
C VAL A 221 -19.30 -6.74 -4.39
N ARG A 222 -18.86 -5.63 -3.79
CA ARG A 222 -18.79 -4.29 -4.41
C ARG A 222 -17.87 -4.23 -5.65
N PHE A 223 -16.91 -5.14 -5.78
CA PHE A 223 -15.95 -5.22 -6.88
C PHE A 223 -16.36 -6.19 -7.99
N LEU A 224 -17.46 -6.95 -7.82
CA LEU A 224 -17.93 -7.88 -8.85
C LEU A 224 -18.18 -7.24 -10.23
N PRO A 225 -18.63 -5.98 -10.35
CA PRO A 225 -18.69 -5.31 -11.66
C PRO A 225 -17.34 -5.28 -12.38
N LEU A 226 -16.24 -5.06 -11.64
CA LEU A 226 -14.88 -5.02 -12.17
C LEU A 226 -14.33 -6.41 -12.50
N VAL A 227 -14.72 -7.42 -11.72
CA VAL A 227 -14.41 -8.82 -12.05
C VAL A 227 -15.10 -9.22 -13.35
N LYS A 228 -16.39 -8.90 -13.51
CA LYS A 228 -17.18 -9.20 -14.71
C LYS A 228 -16.65 -8.47 -15.95
N ARG A 229 -16.24 -7.22 -15.79
CA ARG A 229 -15.67 -6.41 -16.88
C ARG A 229 -14.25 -6.89 -17.26
N GLY A 230 -13.52 -7.49 -16.32
CA GLY A 230 -12.20 -8.08 -16.54
C GLY A 230 -11.03 -7.25 -16.02
N ASP A 231 -11.29 -6.22 -15.21
CA ASP A 231 -10.24 -5.41 -14.57
C ASP A 231 -9.52 -6.20 -13.47
N ILE A 232 -10.28 -7.00 -12.70
CA ILE A 232 -9.78 -7.84 -11.62
C ILE A 232 -9.95 -9.30 -12.02
N LYS A 233 -8.86 -10.06 -11.97
CA LYS A 233 -8.87 -11.51 -12.13
C LYS A 233 -8.69 -12.15 -10.76
N LEU A 234 -9.72 -12.81 -10.26
CA LEU A 234 -9.57 -13.73 -9.12
C LEU A 234 -8.90 -15.00 -9.61
N ARG A 235 -7.85 -15.43 -8.91
CA ARG A 235 -7.04 -16.58 -9.30
C ARG A 235 -6.75 -17.47 -8.11
N GLU A 236 -6.72 -18.77 -8.36
CA GLU A 236 -6.36 -19.75 -7.36
C GLU A 236 -4.84 -19.80 -7.24
N TRP A 237 -4.34 -19.60 -6.03
CA TRP A 237 -2.97 -19.95 -5.68
C TRP A 237 -2.95 -21.31 -5.02
N LYS A 238 -2.41 -22.28 -5.77
CA LYS A 238 -2.02 -23.58 -5.25
C LYS A 238 -0.52 -23.70 -5.38
N PHE A 239 0.16 -23.96 -4.27
CA PHE A 239 1.60 -24.03 -4.27
C PHE A 239 2.07 -25.14 -5.22
N PRO A 240 2.88 -24.81 -6.23
CA PRO A 240 3.19 -25.78 -7.28
C PRO A 240 4.16 -26.84 -6.77
N ALA A 241 3.96 -28.09 -7.17
CA ALA A 241 4.92 -29.18 -6.92
C ALA A 241 6.17 -29.07 -7.81
N ARG A 242 6.08 -28.34 -8.92
CA ARG A 242 7.19 -28.06 -9.84
C ARG A 242 6.95 -26.77 -10.61
N VAL A 243 8.04 -26.11 -11.02
CA VAL A 243 8.00 -24.90 -11.84
C VAL A 243 8.72 -25.16 -13.15
N LEU A 244 8.12 -24.76 -14.28
CA LEU A 244 8.74 -24.87 -15.59
C LEU A 244 9.81 -23.78 -15.72
N LEU A 245 11.05 -24.15 -16.01
CA LEU A 245 12.15 -23.20 -16.24
C LEU A 245 12.39 -22.94 -17.73
N ARG A 246 12.26 -23.97 -18.56
CA ARG A 246 12.46 -23.86 -20.00
C ARG A 246 11.53 -24.81 -20.72
N GLN A 247 10.74 -24.27 -21.63
CA GLN A 247 9.98 -25.08 -22.57
C GLN A 247 10.91 -25.58 -23.68
N ALA A 248 10.81 -26.86 -24.02
CA ALA A 248 11.54 -27.44 -25.15
C ALA A 248 10.99 -26.93 -26.48
N ASN A 249 11.88 -26.81 -27.47
CA ASN A 249 11.48 -26.65 -28.86
C ASN A 249 11.06 -28.00 -29.46
N ASP A 250 10.34 -27.94 -30.59
CA ASP A 250 9.93 -29.13 -31.33
C ASP A 250 11.15 -30.01 -31.66
N GLY A 251 11.09 -31.28 -31.25
CA GLY A 251 12.15 -32.27 -31.51
C GLY A 251 13.29 -32.33 -30.49
N GLU A 252 13.31 -31.50 -29.45
CA GLU A 252 14.31 -31.59 -28.36
C GLU A 252 14.05 -32.76 -27.39
N GLY A 253 12.84 -33.30 -27.37
CA GLY A 253 12.47 -34.44 -26.52
C GLY A 253 13.21 -35.72 -26.92
N ASN A 254 13.82 -36.38 -25.94
CA ASN A 254 14.56 -37.63 -26.15
C ASN A 254 13.85 -38.86 -25.54
N GLY A 255 12.62 -38.69 -25.05
CA GLY A 255 11.81 -39.76 -24.44
C GLY A 255 12.30 -40.23 -23.07
N LYS A 256 13.25 -39.52 -22.43
CA LYS A 256 13.83 -39.90 -21.14
C LYS A 256 13.92 -38.72 -20.20
N ILE A 257 13.66 -38.97 -18.92
CA ILE A 257 13.89 -37.99 -17.86
C ILE A 257 15.39 -37.89 -17.56
N ILE A 258 15.96 -36.68 -17.63
CA ILE A 258 17.37 -36.40 -17.26
C ILE A 258 17.39 -35.57 -15.97
N LYS A 259 18.00 -36.08 -14.90
CA LYS A 259 18.18 -35.29 -13.66
C LYS A 259 19.40 -34.39 -13.78
N LEU A 260 19.22 -33.09 -13.55
CA LEU A 260 20.28 -32.09 -13.62
C LEU A 260 20.93 -31.80 -12.26
N GLY A 261 20.24 -32.12 -11.15
CA GLY A 261 20.69 -31.87 -9.78
C GLY A 261 19.90 -30.75 -9.10
N ASP A 262 19.99 -30.64 -7.76
CA ASP A 262 19.33 -29.61 -6.95
C ASP A 262 17.82 -29.43 -7.22
N GLY A 263 17.12 -30.54 -7.56
CA GLY A 263 15.69 -30.55 -7.87
C GLY A 263 15.37 -30.21 -9.33
N ALA A 264 16.34 -29.83 -10.17
CA ALA A 264 16.14 -29.61 -11.59
C ALA A 264 16.21 -30.93 -12.40
N TYR A 265 15.34 -31.06 -13.39
CA TYR A 265 15.34 -32.18 -14.32
C TYR A 265 14.75 -31.77 -15.69
N ILE A 266 15.09 -32.53 -16.72
CA ILE A 266 14.49 -32.45 -18.05
C ILE A 266 13.49 -33.59 -18.19
N ASP A 267 12.25 -33.30 -18.59
CA ASP A 267 11.22 -34.32 -18.82
C ASP A 267 11.40 -35.03 -20.18
N GLU A 268 10.55 -36.02 -20.48
CA GLU A 268 10.64 -36.78 -21.73
C GLU A 268 10.45 -35.93 -22.99
N MET A 269 9.75 -34.79 -22.86
CA MET A 269 9.51 -33.83 -23.92
C MET A 269 10.65 -32.81 -24.09
N GLY A 270 11.65 -32.83 -23.21
CA GLY A 270 12.80 -31.91 -23.23
C GLY A 270 12.61 -30.65 -22.40
N ASN A 271 11.49 -30.49 -21.68
CA ASN A 271 11.25 -29.33 -20.84
C ASN A 271 12.10 -29.40 -19.57
N GLU A 272 12.73 -28.29 -19.19
CA GLU A 272 13.43 -28.17 -17.92
C GLU A 272 12.45 -27.75 -16.82
N TRP A 273 12.35 -28.57 -15.78
CA TRP A 273 11.52 -28.36 -14.61
C TRP A 273 12.37 -28.24 -13.35
N LEU A 274 11.86 -27.51 -12.37
CA LEU A 274 12.40 -27.41 -11.02
C LEU A 274 11.38 -27.97 -10.02
N GLU A 275 11.74 -29.04 -9.33
CA GLU A 275 10.88 -29.72 -8.35
C GLU A 275 10.85 -28.98 -7.01
N PHE A 276 9.65 -28.71 -6.50
CA PHE A 276 9.41 -28.16 -5.18
C PHE A 276 9.01 -29.30 -4.23
N SER A 277 9.98 -29.77 -3.45
CA SER A 277 9.74 -30.81 -2.44
C SER A 277 8.77 -30.33 -1.35
N THR A 278 7.55 -30.86 -1.34
CA THR A 278 6.49 -30.53 -0.37
C THR A 278 6.89 -30.71 1.09
N ARG A 279 7.83 -31.61 1.40
CA ARG A 279 8.36 -31.82 2.76
C ARG A 279 9.09 -30.61 3.36
N LYS A 280 9.53 -29.66 2.53
CA LYS A 280 10.29 -28.48 2.96
C LYS A 280 9.44 -27.21 2.94
N MET A 281 8.16 -27.33 2.61
CA MET A 281 7.26 -26.19 2.53
C MET A 281 6.83 -25.71 3.92
N THR A 282 6.63 -24.41 4.03
CA THR A 282 6.02 -23.75 5.17
C THR A 282 4.61 -23.30 4.78
N PHE A 283 3.68 -23.38 5.73
CA PHE A 283 2.30 -22.94 5.57
C PHE A 283 2.03 -21.62 6.30
N LEU A 284 3.09 -20.93 6.76
CA LEU A 284 2.95 -19.59 7.31
C LEU A 284 2.61 -18.62 6.18
N PRO A 285 1.50 -17.87 6.25
CA PRO A 285 1.05 -17.00 5.16
C PRO A 285 2.13 -16.07 4.59
N VAL A 286 2.95 -15.47 5.47
CA VAL A 286 4.05 -14.57 5.07
C VAL A 286 5.11 -15.29 4.22
N ALA A 287 5.44 -16.52 4.56
CA ALA A 287 6.42 -17.29 3.79
C ALA A 287 5.80 -17.89 2.51
N VAL A 288 4.49 -18.11 2.48
CA VAL A 288 3.78 -18.47 1.26
C VAL A 288 3.77 -17.29 0.29
N SER A 289 3.47 -16.07 0.76
CA SER A 289 3.48 -14.86 -0.09
C SER A 289 4.87 -14.55 -0.64
N ASP A 290 5.95 -14.83 0.11
CA ASP A 290 7.33 -14.83 -0.41
C ASP A 290 7.48 -15.79 -1.60
N ALA A 291 6.98 -17.02 -1.54
CA ALA A 291 7.07 -17.93 -2.68
C ALA A 291 6.20 -17.48 -3.87
N VAL A 292 4.98 -16.99 -3.59
CA VAL A 292 4.02 -16.54 -4.60
C VAL A 292 4.66 -15.49 -5.51
N ARG A 293 5.26 -14.44 -4.95
CA ARG A 293 5.84 -13.34 -5.74
C ARG A 293 6.91 -13.83 -6.72
N PHE A 294 7.85 -14.68 -6.30
CA PHE A 294 8.91 -15.18 -7.19
C PHE A 294 8.37 -16.12 -8.27
N VAL A 295 7.43 -16.99 -7.92
CA VAL A 295 6.85 -17.96 -8.87
C VAL A 295 5.94 -17.28 -9.88
N VAL A 296 5.03 -16.43 -9.43
CA VAL A 296 4.09 -15.72 -10.30
C VAL A 296 4.85 -14.79 -11.25
N LEU A 297 5.80 -14.01 -10.74
CA LEU A 297 6.61 -13.13 -11.58
C LEU A 297 7.49 -13.90 -12.57
N HIS A 298 7.94 -15.12 -12.23
CA HIS A 298 8.63 -15.97 -13.18
C HIS A 298 7.73 -16.38 -14.36
N TYR A 299 6.46 -16.68 -14.11
CA TYR A 299 5.53 -17.08 -15.17
C TYR A 299 4.98 -15.90 -15.97
N GLU A 300 4.58 -14.83 -15.28
CA GLU A 300 3.75 -13.76 -15.87
C GLU A 300 4.45 -12.40 -15.92
N GLY A 301 5.54 -12.25 -15.17
CA GLY A 301 6.27 -10.99 -15.07
C GLY A 301 5.43 -9.89 -14.44
N GLY A 302 5.72 -8.65 -14.81
CA GLY A 302 5.03 -7.48 -14.28
C GLY A 302 5.46 -7.18 -12.84
N VAL A 303 4.51 -6.84 -11.97
CA VAL A 303 4.80 -6.41 -10.60
C VAL A 303 3.96 -7.16 -9.58
N TYR A 304 4.61 -7.57 -8.50
CA TYR A 304 3.97 -8.04 -7.29
C TYR A 304 3.97 -6.92 -6.24
N CYS A 305 2.84 -6.74 -5.56
CA CYS A 305 2.71 -5.84 -4.44
C CYS A 305 2.10 -6.58 -3.23
N ASP A 306 2.64 -6.36 -2.03
CA ASP A 306 1.99 -6.80 -0.81
C ASP A 306 0.67 -6.04 -0.61
N MET A 307 -0.33 -6.75 -0.09
CA MET A 307 -1.71 -6.26 0.04
C MET A 307 -1.82 -4.98 0.89
N ASP A 308 -0.84 -4.73 1.75
CA ASP A 308 -0.84 -3.62 2.69
C ASP A 308 -0.09 -2.38 2.13
N ASN A 309 0.10 -2.32 0.81
CA ASN A 309 0.52 -1.14 0.07
C ASN A 309 -0.66 -0.27 -0.38
N VAL A 310 -0.44 1.05 -0.37
CA VAL A 310 -1.31 2.05 -1.00
C VAL A 310 -0.57 2.62 -2.20
N LEU A 311 -1.06 2.39 -3.42
CA LEU A 311 -0.42 2.91 -4.64
C LEU A 311 -0.73 4.39 -4.82
N LEU A 312 0.32 5.21 -4.93
CA LEU A 312 0.26 6.68 -4.96
C LEU A 312 0.68 7.28 -6.31
N ARG A 313 1.18 6.48 -7.26
CA ARG A 313 1.63 6.91 -8.58
C ARG A 313 1.56 5.78 -9.59
N ASP A 314 1.57 6.15 -10.87
CA ASP A 314 1.68 5.21 -11.97
C ASP A 314 3.05 4.52 -11.93
N LEU A 315 3.06 3.20 -11.76
CA LEU A 315 4.28 2.41 -11.76
C LEU A 315 4.79 2.13 -13.16
N ARG A 316 3.98 2.36 -14.21
CA ARG A 316 4.32 1.98 -15.59
C ARG A 316 5.74 2.39 -16.02
N PRO A 317 6.24 3.62 -15.77
CA PRO A 317 7.60 3.99 -16.18
C PRO A 317 8.71 3.11 -15.57
N LEU A 318 8.45 2.45 -14.44
CA LEU A 318 9.34 1.47 -13.82
C LEU A 318 9.17 0.05 -14.40
N LEU A 319 8.04 -0.25 -15.05
CA LEU A 319 7.64 -1.62 -15.43
C LEU A 319 7.74 -1.91 -16.94
N VAL A 320 7.91 -0.88 -17.77
CA VAL A 320 8.08 -1.04 -19.22
C VAL A 320 9.53 -1.11 -19.72
N PRO A 321 10.57 -0.61 -19.01
CA PRO A 321 11.94 -0.75 -19.49
C PRO A 321 12.31 -2.23 -19.70
N PRO A 322 13.05 -2.60 -20.76
CA PRO A 322 13.48 -3.99 -20.95
C PRO A 322 14.44 -4.39 -19.83
N ASN A 323 14.42 -5.67 -19.43
CA ASN A 323 15.25 -6.21 -18.36
C ASN A 323 15.12 -5.46 -17.01
N HIS A 324 13.95 -4.89 -16.72
CA HIS A 324 13.65 -4.30 -15.41
C HIS A 324 13.50 -5.43 -14.38
N GLY A 325 14.55 -5.69 -13.61
CA GLY A 325 14.46 -6.42 -12.35
C GLY A 325 14.59 -5.40 -11.23
N PHE A 326 13.61 -5.30 -10.35
CA PHE A 326 13.78 -4.48 -9.15
C PHE A 326 12.97 -4.99 -7.96
N ALA A 327 13.41 -4.58 -6.78
CA ALA A 327 12.58 -4.63 -5.58
C ALA A 327 12.90 -3.45 -4.65
N GLU A 328 11.98 -3.21 -3.74
CA GLU A 328 12.17 -2.32 -2.61
C GLU A 328 13.35 -2.77 -1.73
N ARG A 329 13.82 -1.87 -0.86
CA ARG A 329 14.84 -2.13 0.16
C ARG A 329 14.20 -2.13 1.54
N TRP A 330 14.85 -2.76 2.51
CA TRP A 330 14.66 -2.40 3.91
C TRP A 330 15.64 -1.29 4.27
N GLY A 331 15.21 -0.04 4.24
CA GLY A 331 16.10 1.11 4.41
C GLY A 331 16.69 1.30 5.81
N TRP A 332 16.40 0.42 6.78
CA TRP A 332 17.15 0.37 8.05
C TRP A 332 18.56 -0.20 7.86
N TYR A 333 18.74 -1.08 6.88
CA TYR A 333 19.96 -1.84 6.72
C TYR A 333 20.83 -1.33 5.55
N GLU A 334 22.15 -1.40 5.71
CA GLU A 334 23.15 -0.88 4.75
C GLU A 334 23.54 -1.87 3.66
N GLY A 335 23.24 -3.15 3.87
CA GLY A 335 23.75 -4.24 3.08
C GLY A 335 23.20 -4.22 1.65
N PRO A 336 24.02 -4.63 0.66
CA PRO A 336 23.61 -4.75 -0.74
C PRO A 336 22.60 -5.88 -1.00
N TRP A 337 22.19 -6.60 0.04
CA TRP A 337 21.26 -7.73 -0.02
C TRP A 337 19.98 -7.48 0.78
N ASP A 338 19.79 -6.29 1.33
CA ASP A 338 18.66 -5.96 2.20
C ASP A 338 17.41 -5.58 1.40
N TYR A 339 17.00 -6.45 0.49
CA TYR A 339 15.77 -6.28 -0.28
C TYR A 339 14.54 -6.46 0.60
N ASN A 340 13.61 -5.52 0.49
CA ASN A 340 12.21 -5.75 0.77
C ASN A 340 11.54 -6.15 -0.55
N THR A 341 10.80 -7.24 -0.60
CA THR A 341 10.06 -7.62 -1.82
C THR A 341 8.56 -7.39 -1.67
N ALA A 342 8.18 -6.43 -0.83
CA ALA A 342 6.81 -5.95 -0.72
C ALA A 342 6.35 -5.29 -2.02
N ILE A 343 7.22 -4.58 -2.74
CA ILE A 343 7.03 -4.26 -4.16
C ILE A 343 8.22 -4.82 -4.95
N MET A 344 7.93 -5.70 -5.91
CA MET A 344 8.94 -6.40 -6.69
C MET A 344 8.48 -6.61 -8.12
N SER A 345 9.39 -6.46 -9.07
CA SER A 345 9.14 -6.69 -10.49
C SER A 345 10.23 -7.53 -11.12
N LEU A 346 9.83 -8.45 -12.00
CA LEU A 346 10.73 -9.25 -12.84
C LEU A 346 10.15 -9.39 -14.23
N HIS A 347 11.06 -9.54 -15.19
CA HIS A 347 10.70 -10.03 -16.51
C HIS A 347 10.36 -11.54 -16.45
N PRO A 348 9.27 -11.99 -17.12
CA PRO A 348 8.88 -13.40 -17.11
C PRO A 348 9.98 -14.26 -17.76
N ASN A 349 10.16 -15.45 -17.20
CA ASN A 349 11.14 -16.45 -17.62
C ASN A 349 12.56 -15.92 -17.89
N SER A 350 12.96 -14.88 -17.15
CA SER A 350 14.30 -14.30 -17.27
C SER A 350 15.36 -15.16 -16.57
N SER A 351 16.61 -15.01 -17.00
CA SER A 351 17.78 -15.62 -16.32
C SER A 351 17.82 -15.28 -14.82
N LEU A 352 17.41 -14.06 -14.45
CA LEU A 352 17.33 -13.63 -13.06
C LEU A 352 16.20 -14.35 -12.30
N SER A 353 14.99 -14.43 -12.88
CA SER A 353 13.87 -15.16 -12.25
C SER A 353 14.20 -16.65 -12.03
N GLN A 354 14.79 -17.33 -13.02
CA GLN A 354 15.19 -18.73 -12.90
C GLN A 354 16.26 -18.92 -11.82
N HIS A 355 17.19 -17.97 -11.69
CA HIS A 355 18.24 -18.01 -10.68
C HIS A 355 17.67 -17.90 -9.26
N PHE A 356 16.68 -17.03 -9.04
CA PHE A 356 15.96 -16.97 -7.78
C PHE A 356 15.28 -18.29 -7.43
N LEU A 357 14.55 -18.88 -8.38
CA LEU A 357 13.87 -20.16 -8.16
C LEU A 357 14.86 -21.28 -7.83
N LYS A 358 15.92 -21.46 -8.64
CA LYS A 358 16.96 -22.48 -8.43
C LYS A 358 17.66 -22.28 -7.07
N GLY A 359 18.00 -21.04 -6.74
CA GLY A 359 18.62 -20.69 -5.47
C GLY A 359 17.73 -21.00 -4.27
N ALA A 360 16.45 -20.61 -4.34
CA ALA A 360 15.48 -20.91 -3.28
C ALA A 360 15.37 -22.41 -3.01
N VAL A 361 15.26 -23.23 -4.07
CA VAL A 361 15.18 -24.70 -3.94
C VAL A 361 16.45 -25.28 -3.32
N LYS A 362 17.63 -24.84 -3.78
CA LYS A 362 18.93 -25.24 -3.20
C LYS A 362 19.03 -24.91 -1.71
N MET A 363 18.39 -23.82 -1.28
CA MET A 363 18.31 -23.38 0.11
C MET A 363 17.09 -23.92 0.88
N GLY A 364 16.41 -24.94 0.33
CA GLY A 364 15.29 -25.61 1.00
C GLY A 364 13.93 -24.94 0.80
N ILE A 365 13.68 -24.39 -0.39
CA ILE A 365 12.46 -23.63 -0.73
C ILE A 365 12.35 -22.35 0.12
N ASN A 366 13.49 -21.69 0.32
CA ASN A 366 13.56 -20.45 1.09
C ASN A 366 13.55 -19.25 0.16
N PHE A 367 12.37 -18.62 0.06
CA PHE A 367 12.13 -17.41 -0.72
C PHE A 367 12.26 -16.12 0.09
N HIS A 368 12.74 -16.20 1.33
CA HIS A 368 12.84 -15.03 2.18
C HIS A 368 13.70 -13.94 1.50
N PRO A 369 13.26 -12.67 1.46
CA PRO A 369 13.89 -11.65 0.62
C PRO A 369 15.38 -11.42 0.95
N TYR A 370 15.71 -11.42 2.24
CA TYR A 370 17.09 -11.35 2.72
C TYR A 370 18.01 -12.45 2.17
N ILE A 371 17.50 -13.67 2.08
CA ILE A 371 18.27 -14.85 1.65
C ILE A 371 18.49 -14.79 0.15
N ILE A 372 17.45 -14.41 -0.60
CA ILE A 372 17.51 -14.20 -2.04
C ILE A 372 18.43 -13.02 -2.40
N GLY A 373 18.37 -11.92 -1.65
CA GLY A 373 19.29 -10.80 -1.81
C GLY A 373 20.74 -11.23 -1.63
N ARG A 374 21.02 -12.06 -0.61
CA ARG A 374 22.37 -12.57 -0.37
C ARG A 374 22.87 -13.48 -1.48
N LEU A 375 21.98 -14.28 -2.07
CA LEU A 375 22.30 -15.12 -3.23
C LEU A 375 22.76 -14.25 -4.40
N VAL A 376 21.93 -13.31 -4.82
CA VAL A 376 22.22 -12.43 -5.97
C VAL A 376 23.48 -11.62 -5.76
N TYR A 377 23.68 -11.08 -4.55
CA TYR A 377 24.89 -10.34 -4.23
C TYR A 377 26.15 -11.22 -4.32
N LYS A 378 26.14 -12.41 -3.69
CA LYS A 378 27.29 -13.32 -3.67
C LYS A 378 27.66 -13.85 -5.05
N ASP A 379 26.67 -14.03 -5.90
CA ASP A 379 26.86 -14.55 -7.25
C ASP A 379 27.18 -13.43 -8.26
N GLY A 380 27.36 -12.19 -7.80
CA GLY A 380 27.79 -11.06 -8.63
C GLY A 380 26.70 -10.50 -9.55
N ARG A 381 25.43 -10.76 -9.23
CA ARG A 381 24.27 -10.40 -10.07
C ARG A 381 23.46 -9.22 -9.52
N GLY A 382 23.99 -8.50 -8.54
CA GLY A 382 23.32 -7.38 -7.86
C GLY A 382 22.83 -6.27 -8.80
N GLU A 383 23.54 -6.03 -9.90
CA GLU A 383 23.16 -5.00 -10.88
C GLU A 383 21.96 -5.38 -11.74
N GLU A 384 21.66 -6.68 -11.86
CA GLU A 384 20.48 -7.16 -12.61
C GLU A 384 19.18 -6.99 -11.81
N PHE A 385 19.27 -6.85 -10.49
CA PHE A 385 18.14 -6.69 -9.60
C PHE A 385 18.27 -5.37 -8.85
N THR A 386 17.72 -4.30 -9.43
CA THR A 386 17.82 -2.97 -8.86
C THR A 386 17.13 -2.89 -7.50
N MET A 387 17.87 -2.41 -6.51
CA MET A 387 17.34 -2.13 -5.18
C MET A 387 16.87 -0.67 -5.13
N PHE A 388 15.56 -0.45 -5.18
CA PHE A 388 15.00 0.89 -4.98
C PHE A 388 14.88 1.20 -3.49
N GLU A 389 15.25 2.43 -3.13
CA GLU A 389 15.21 2.88 -1.75
C GLU A 389 13.78 3.13 -1.26
N ASP A 390 13.61 3.11 0.06
CA ASP A 390 12.31 3.26 0.73
C ASP A 390 11.57 4.55 0.32
N GLY A 391 12.27 5.63 -0.03
CA GLY A 391 11.61 6.86 -0.50
C GLY A 391 10.68 6.68 -1.72
N PHE A 392 10.86 5.60 -2.49
CA PHE A 392 10.02 5.27 -3.64
C PHE A 392 8.69 4.63 -3.23
N PHE A 393 8.69 3.73 -2.26
CA PHE A 393 7.54 2.85 -1.97
C PHE A 393 7.09 2.89 -0.51
N ASP A 394 7.99 3.28 0.38
CA ASP A 394 7.83 3.26 1.82
C ASP A 394 8.53 4.45 2.53
N PRO A 395 8.14 5.69 2.17
CA PRO A 395 8.85 6.91 2.60
C PRO A 395 8.90 7.12 4.12
N ILE A 396 8.08 6.39 4.89
CA ILE A 396 8.06 6.48 6.34
C ILE A 396 9.25 5.75 7.01
N TRP A 397 9.78 4.66 6.42
CA TRP A 397 10.93 3.95 7.01
C TRP A 397 12.18 4.82 7.05
N GLY A 398 12.58 5.39 5.92
CA GLY A 398 13.80 6.21 5.87
C GLY A 398 13.74 7.42 6.82
N GLN A 399 12.52 7.94 7.09
CA GLN A 399 12.29 9.00 8.07
C GLN A 399 12.55 8.55 9.52
N PHE A 400 12.28 7.28 9.87
CA PHE A 400 12.56 6.73 11.20
C PHE A 400 14.02 6.33 11.41
N ASN A 401 14.73 6.04 10.33
CA ASN A 401 16.08 5.49 10.40
C ASN A 401 17.16 6.57 10.59
N THR A 402 16.81 7.85 10.34
CA THR A 402 17.73 8.99 10.46
C THR A 402 17.15 10.15 11.29
N PRO A 403 16.64 9.89 12.52
CA PRO A 403 15.95 10.90 13.30
C PRO A 403 16.90 12.05 13.65
N GLY A 404 16.53 13.27 13.23
CA GLY A 404 17.28 14.49 13.50
C GLY A 404 18.45 14.78 12.55
N VAL A 405 18.75 13.88 11.59
CA VAL A 405 19.76 14.13 10.55
C VAL A 405 19.10 14.72 9.30
N THR A 406 17.90 14.27 8.96
CA THR A 406 17.25 14.63 7.71
C THR A 406 15.90 15.28 7.92
N ARG A 407 15.55 16.14 6.95
CA ARG A 407 14.25 16.76 6.88
C ARG A 407 13.20 15.66 6.68
N CYS A 408 12.13 15.69 7.47
CA CYS A 408 11.03 14.75 7.30
C CYS A 408 10.23 15.04 6.03
N THR A 409 9.34 14.13 5.67
CA THR A 409 8.42 14.27 4.53
C THR A 409 7.10 14.93 4.98
N VAL A 410 6.16 15.13 4.07
CA VAL A 410 4.77 15.44 4.41
C VAL A 410 3.93 14.19 4.10
N PRO A 411 3.22 13.60 5.08
CA PRO A 411 3.25 13.96 6.49
C PRO A 411 4.54 13.59 7.22
N CYS A 412 4.93 14.41 8.18
CA CYS A 412 6.07 14.12 9.07
C CYS A 412 5.61 13.19 10.20
N LEU A 413 5.51 11.89 9.91
CA LEU A 413 5.12 10.87 10.88
C LEU A 413 6.31 10.45 11.77
N GLU A 414 6.04 9.99 12.99
CA GLU A 414 7.02 9.51 13.99
C GLU A 414 6.82 8.03 14.34
N ASN A 415 5.71 7.41 13.90
CA ASN A 415 5.52 5.96 13.93
C ASN A 415 4.50 5.51 12.88
N TYR A 416 4.51 4.22 12.54
CA TYR A 416 3.61 3.61 11.55
C TYR A 416 2.12 3.79 11.85
N GLY A 417 1.75 4.01 13.12
CA GLY A 417 0.36 4.17 13.53
C GLY A 417 -0.22 5.56 13.28
N GLN A 418 0.60 6.59 13.04
CA GLN A 418 0.10 7.97 12.98
C GLN A 418 -0.73 8.26 11.73
N ALA A 419 -0.51 7.57 10.60
CA ALA A 419 -1.32 7.74 9.39
C ALA A 419 -2.82 7.42 9.62
N PHE A 420 -3.13 6.67 10.67
CA PHE A 420 -4.49 6.31 11.09
C PHE A 420 -5.15 7.34 12.01
N LEU A 421 -4.41 8.33 12.51
CA LEU A 421 -4.90 9.24 13.53
C LEU A 421 -5.50 10.52 12.93
N GLY A 422 -6.75 10.77 13.27
CA GLY A 422 -7.54 11.92 12.84
C GLY A 422 -7.94 12.84 13.99
N ARG A 423 -7.82 12.37 15.23
CA ARG A 423 -8.18 13.17 16.41
C ARG A 423 -7.36 14.46 16.54
N LYS A 424 -7.98 15.49 17.11
CA LYS A 424 -7.35 16.82 17.29
C LYS A 424 -5.97 16.70 17.93
N ASN A 425 -4.97 17.35 17.34
CA ASN A 425 -3.57 17.38 17.79
C ASN A 425 -2.86 16.00 17.87
N ALA A 426 -3.36 14.95 17.19
CA ALA A 426 -2.71 13.64 17.22
C ALA A 426 -1.34 13.58 16.55
N ILE A 427 -1.12 14.44 15.54
CA ILE A 427 0.11 14.51 14.77
C ILE A 427 0.56 15.98 14.67
N PRO A 428 1.07 16.59 15.75
CA PRO A 428 1.38 18.03 15.77
C PRO A 428 2.42 18.46 14.74
N LYS A 429 3.20 17.50 14.23
CA LYS A 429 4.29 17.75 13.28
C LYS A 429 3.93 17.37 11.85
N ASP A 430 2.74 16.88 11.52
CA ASP A 430 2.45 16.34 10.18
C ASP A 430 2.81 17.31 9.04
N TRP A 431 2.61 18.62 9.23
CA TRP A 431 2.99 19.67 8.27
C TRP A 431 4.38 20.29 8.47
N LYS A 432 5.22 19.78 9.37
CA LYS A 432 6.53 20.37 9.72
C LYS A 432 7.45 20.58 8.50
N ALA A 433 7.35 19.71 7.50
CA ALA A 433 8.17 19.77 6.29
C ALA A 433 7.51 20.48 5.10
N TYR A 434 6.33 21.08 5.29
CA TYR A 434 5.62 21.78 4.23
C TYR A 434 6.13 23.22 4.07
N ASP A 435 6.70 23.52 2.89
CA ASP A 435 7.16 24.88 2.51
C ASP A 435 6.25 25.54 1.47
N GLY A 436 5.11 24.92 1.16
CA GLY A 436 4.19 25.45 0.16
C GLY A 436 3.44 26.70 0.64
N PRO A 437 2.67 27.34 -0.26
CA PRO A 437 1.83 28.47 0.11
C PRO A 437 0.82 28.09 1.19
N LYS A 438 0.45 29.05 2.03
CA LYS A 438 -0.60 28.82 3.04
C LYS A 438 -1.90 28.41 2.33
N PHE A 439 -2.53 27.35 2.83
CA PHE A 439 -3.83 26.91 2.32
C PHE A 439 -4.89 27.99 2.51
N GLU A 440 -5.72 28.17 1.49
CA GLU A 440 -6.95 28.95 1.59
C GLU A 440 -8.01 28.08 2.28
N GLU A 441 -8.21 28.32 3.57
CA GLU A 441 -9.24 27.63 4.35
C GLU A 441 -10.63 28.18 4.01
N ILE A 442 -11.59 27.26 3.93
CA ILE A 442 -12.97 27.55 3.57
C ILE A 442 -13.79 27.64 4.84
N ASP A 443 -14.48 28.76 5.01
CA ASP A 443 -15.40 28.98 6.11
C ASP A 443 -16.52 27.92 6.06
N GLY A 444 -16.61 27.08 7.09
CA GLY A 444 -17.54 25.95 7.12
C GLY A 444 -17.04 24.62 6.55
N GLY A 445 -15.85 24.61 5.94
CA GLY A 445 -15.28 23.44 5.28
C GLY A 445 -16.03 23.02 4.02
N VAL A 446 -15.57 21.91 3.43
CA VAL A 446 -16.11 21.31 2.20
C VAL A 446 -16.28 19.81 2.36
N SER A 447 -17.26 19.27 1.65
CA SER A 447 -17.62 17.85 1.68
C SER A 447 -17.90 17.31 0.29
N GLY A 448 -17.75 16.00 0.14
CA GLY A 448 -18.07 15.27 -1.08
C GLY A 448 -17.34 15.85 -2.28
N ASN A 449 -18.09 16.31 -3.28
CA ASN A 449 -17.55 16.77 -4.55
C ASN A 449 -16.84 18.11 -4.42
N ASP A 450 -17.29 18.98 -3.51
CA ASP A 450 -16.69 20.31 -3.30
C ASP A 450 -15.34 20.22 -2.58
N ALA A 451 -14.99 19.05 -2.05
CA ALA A 451 -13.69 18.79 -1.42
C ALA A 451 -12.55 18.62 -2.44
N GLY A 452 -12.82 18.56 -3.74
CA GLY A 452 -11.81 18.42 -4.80
C GLY A 452 -12.04 19.36 -5.99
N ARG A 453 -10.96 19.81 -6.65
CA ARG A 453 -11.03 20.57 -7.91
C ARG A 453 -10.88 19.64 -9.11
N ASN A 454 -11.83 19.73 -10.03
CA ASN A 454 -11.70 19.10 -11.34
C ASN A 454 -10.72 19.88 -12.24
N SER A 455 -9.96 19.16 -13.05
CA SER A 455 -8.91 19.67 -13.94
C SER A 455 -9.38 20.70 -14.98
N ASP A 456 -10.68 20.90 -15.17
CA ASP A 456 -11.26 21.94 -16.02
C ASP A 456 -10.86 23.37 -15.55
N GLY A 457 -10.39 23.53 -14.30
CA GLY A 457 -9.83 24.78 -13.76
C GLY A 457 -8.31 24.98 -13.97
N ALA A 458 -7.57 23.99 -14.45
CA ALA A 458 -6.10 24.04 -14.54
C ALA A 458 -5.55 24.60 -15.86
N LYS A 459 -6.40 25.03 -16.79
CA LYS A 459 -5.98 25.56 -18.11
C LYS A 459 -5.59 27.05 -18.11
N ASN A 460 -5.48 27.73 -16.97
CA ASN A 460 -5.17 29.17 -16.99
C ASN A 460 -4.38 29.73 -15.79
N THR A 461 -3.32 29.06 -15.34
CA THR A 461 -2.36 29.67 -14.38
C THR A 461 -0.90 29.57 -14.83
N GLY A 462 -0.69 29.44 -16.14
CA GLY A 462 0.59 29.69 -16.80
C GLY A 462 0.65 31.07 -17.43
N ARG A 463 0.42 32.15 -16.67
CA ARG A 463 0.84 33.51 -17.06
C ARG A 463 0.83 34.47 -15.86
N SER A 464 2.03 34.96 -15.57
CA SER A 464 2.39 36.20 -14.88
C SER A 464 1.63 36.60 -13.62
N ALA A 465 2.36 36.58 -12.50
CA ALA A 465 2.18 37.57 -11.45
C ALA A 465 2.33 38.99 -12.04
N TYR A 466 1.64 39.96 -11.42
CA TYR A 466 1.62 41.41 -11.67
C TYR A 466 0.58 41.94 -12.68
N GLU A 467 -0.18 42.95 -12.21
CA GLU A 467 -1.19 43.79 -12.89
C GLU A 467 -2.53 43.08 -13.14
N GLU A 468 -3.63 43.33 -12.41
CA GLU A 468 -4.54 44.51 -12.33
C GLU A 468 -5.78 43.98 -11.56
N ASP A 469 -6.69 44.70 -10.90
CA ASP A 469 -6.95 46.11 -10.67
C ASP A 469 -7.86 46.21 -9.42
N TRP A 470 -7.67 47.30 -8.71
CA TRP A 470 -8.17 47.64 -7.39
C TRP A 470 -9.43 48.50 -7.53
N SER A 471 -10.56 47.97 -8.04
CA SER A 471 -11.72 48.85 -8.24
C SER A 471 -13.11 48.20 -8.32
N ASP A 472 -13.58 47.51 -7.27
CA ASP A 472 -15.04 47.46 -7.07
C ASP A 472 -15.50 47.34 -5.60
N LYS A 473 -15.22 48.40 -4.84
CA LYS A 473 -15.91 48.70 -3.57
C LYS A 473 -16.56 50.07 -3.67
N ARG A 474 -17.72 50.17 -4.32
CA ARG A 474 -18.74 51.23 -4.05
C ARG A 474 -19.98 51.05 -4.93
N ARG A 475 -20.92 50.20 -4.51
CA ARG A 475 -22.37 50.53 -4.55
C ARG A 475 -23.26 49.41 -4.04
N ARG A 476 -23.96 49.75 -2.94
CA ARG A 476 -25.27 49.29 -2.44
C ARG A 476 -25.15 48.74 -1.02
N ARG A 477 -25.85 49.22 -0.01
CA ARG A 477 -26.66 50.43 0.20
C ARG A 477 -26.97 50.43 1.70
N ARG A 478 -26.76 51.58 2.37
CA ARG A 478 -27.25 51.87 3.73
C ARG A 478 -28.79 51.96 3.75
N ARG A 479 -29.41 51.38 4.78
CA ARG A 479 -30.60 51.80 5.58
C ARG A 479 -31.37 50.53 6.02
N GLY A 480 -31.81 50.36 7.26
CA GLY A 480 -31.86 51.22 8.44
C GLY A 480 -32.06 50.38 9.70
N GLY A 481 -31.91 51.02 10.87
CA GLY A 481 -32.02 50.35 12.17
C GLY A 481 -33.46 50.06 12.60
N ALA A 482 -33.60 49.00 13.40
CA ALA A 482 -34.64 48.83 14.40
C ALA A 482 -34.15 47.79 15.44
N GLU A 483 -34.04 48.28 16.67
CA GLU A 483 -34.35 47.66 17.96
C GLU A 483 -33.84 46.26 18.33
N GLU A 484 -33.12 46.25 19.45
CA GLU A 484 -32.81 45.12 20.31
C GLU A 484 -34.08 44.35 20.69
N ASN A 485 -34.05 43.04 20.45
CA ASN A 485 -34.81 42.09 21.26
C ASN A 485 -33.92 40.88 21.52
N ASP A 486 -33.36 40.86 22.71
CA ASP A 486 -32.72 39.72 23.34
C ASP A 486 -33.81 38.70 23.69
N ASN A 487 -33.72 37.49 23.12
CA ASN A 487 -34.10 36.21 23.75
C ASN A 487 -34.05 35.06 22.72
N ASN A 488 -33.37 33.97 23.10
CA ASN A 488 -33.10 32.73 22.35
C ASN A 488 -31.98 32.77 21.29
N LEU A 489 -30.76 33.07 21.74
CA LEU A 489 -29.55 32.54 21.08
C LEU A 489 -29.45 31.02 21.35
N GLN A 490 -30.03 30.24 20.43
CA GLN A 490 -29.41 28.96 20.09
C GLN A 490 -27.94 29.25 19.72
N PRO A 491 -26.95 28.48 20.20
CA PRO A 491 -25.57 28.67 19.80
C PRO A 491 -25.48 28.45 18.29
N ARG A 492 -25.46 29.55 17.52
CA ARG A 492 -25.11 29.54 16.11
C ARG A 492 -23.73 28.91 16.01
N ALA A 493 -23.59 27.90 15.15
CA ALA A 493 -22.30 27.36 14.77
C ALA A 493 -21.34 28.53 14.43
N PRO A 494 -20.04 28.42 14.74
CA PRO A 494 -19.04 29.34 14.19
C PRO A 494 -19.29 29.50 12.69
N ALA A 495 -19.16 30.72 12.17
CA ALA A 495 -19.57 31.08 10.80
C ALA A 495 -19.16 30.00 9.77
N GLY A 496 -20.05 29.73 8.81
CA GLY A 496 -19.83 28.79 7.71
C GLY A 496 -20.25 27.34 7.96
N PHE A 497 -20.12 26.79 9.17
CA PHE A 497 -20.40 25.36 9.39
C PHE A 497 -21.91 25.02 9.43
N ALA A 498 -22.24 23.76 9.15
CA ALA A 498 -23.61 23.26 9.22
C ALA A 498 -24.26 23.59 10.59
N PRO A 499 -25.55 23.99 10.63
CA PRO A 499 -26.23 24.32 11.89
C PRO A 499 -26.07 23.22 12.93
N GLY A 500 -25.59 23.59 14.11
CA GLY A 500 -25.35 22.66 15.21
C GLY A 500 -23.97 22.03 15.23
N TYR A 501 -23.15 22.14 14.17
CA TYR A 501 -21.75 21.70 14.15
C TYR A 501 -20.86 22.62 15.01
N ASP A 502 -20.01 22.01 15.84
CA ASP A 502 -19.03 22.72 16.67
C ASP A 502 -17.68 22.04 16.52
N ILE A 503 -16.79 22.66 15.74
CA ILE A 503 -15.46 22.15 15.42
C ILE A 503 -14.60 21.92 16.66
N ASP A 504 -14.82 22.67 17.74
CA ASP A 504 -14.03 22.53 18.96
C ASP A 504 -14.48 21.36 19.83
N LYS A 505 -15.71 20.88 19.62
CA LYS A 505 -16.26 19.70 20.30
C LYS A 505 -16.15 18.42 19.48
N ASP A 506 -15.85 18.50 18.19
CA ASP A 506 -15.62 17.32 17.36
C ASP A 506 -14.28 16.66 17.76
N PRO A 507 -14.27 15.38 18.19
CA PRO A 507 -13.03 14.68 18.48
C PRO A 507 -12.14 14.50 17.25
N TYR A 508 -12.72 14.50 16.05
CA TYR A 508 -12.07 14.28 14.75
C TYR A 508 -12.37 15.44 13.76
N PRO A 509 -11.99 16.68 14.08
CA PRO A 509 -12.39 17.85 13.30
C PRO A 509 -11.82 17.80 11.87
N PRO A 510 -12.46 18.47 10.88
CA PRO A 510 -11.90 18.64 9.55
C PRO A 510 -10.54 19.35 9.64
N ASN A 511 -9.70 19.09 8.64
CA ASN A 511 -8.35 19.63 8.57
C ASN A 511 -7.93 19.84 7.10
N ASN A 512 -6.69 20.30 6.92
CA ASN A 512 -6.17 20.69 5.61
C ASN A 512 -5.50 19.52 4.86
N ARG A 513 -5.68 18.27 5.30
CA ARG A 513 -5.06 17.09 4.67
C ARG A 513 -5.69 16.82 3.31
N THR A 514 -4.84 16.61 2.30
CA THR A 514 -5.23 16.29 0.92
C THR A 514 -4.27 15.28 0.33
N LEU A 515 -4.70 14.54 -0.69
CA LEU A 515 -3.88 13.48 -1.30
C LEU A 515 -2.65 14.08 -1.99
N GLU A 516 -2.76 15.31 -2.50
CA GLU A 516 -1.63 16.08 -3.05
C GLU A 516 -0.43 16.14 -2.10
N ASN A 517 -0.68 16.17 -0.80
CA ASN A 517 0.36 16.34 0.21
C ASN A 517 0.75 15.02 0.91
N PHE A 518 0.05 13.92 0.64
CA PHE A 518 0.33 12.65 1.30
C PHE A 518 1.49 11.94 0.60
N PHE A 519 2.68 12.05 1.19
CA PHE A 519 3.93 11.50 0.68
C PHE A 519 4.16 11.80 -0.81
N ARG A 520 3.91 13.06 -1.20
CA ARG A 520 4.00 13.51 -2.59
C ARG A 520 5.35 13.10 -3.20
N GLY A 521 5.30 12.47 -4.38
CA GLY A 521 6.47 12.01 -5.11
C GLY A 521 6.68 10.50 -5.06
N ALA A 522 6.34 9.86 -3.93
CA ALA A 522 6.41 8.41 -3.77
C ALA A 522 5.43 7.69 -4.71
N TYR A 523 5.79 6.47 -5.08
CA TYR A 523 4.97 5.57 -5.87
C TYR A 523 4.00 4.74 -5.03
N ALA A 524 4.33 4.49 -3.77
CA ALA A 524 3.46 3.81 -2.83
C ALA A 524 3.68 4.29 -1.39
N TYR A 525 2.82 3.82 -0.49
CA TYR A 525 2.97 3.91 0.95
C TYR A 525 2.64 2.55 1.58
N HIS A 526 3.57 2.01 2.38
CA HIS A 526 3.38 0.74 3.08
C HIS A 526 2.79 0.98 4.48
N ILE A 527 1.70 0.27 4.83
CA ILE A 527 1.00 0.47 6.12
C ILE A 527 1.57 -0.38 7.28
N HIS A 528 2.64 -1.17 7.05
CA HIS A 528 3.38 -1.92 8.08
C HIS A 528 2.55 -2.85 8.93
N ASN A 529 1.78 -3.75 8.28
CA ASN A 529 1.08 -4.83 8.97
C ASN A 529 0.18 -4.36 10.12
N GLN A 530 -0.34 -3.12 10.08
CA GLN A 530 -1.26 -2.58 11.08
C GLN A 530 -2.67 -3.20 10.92
N TRP A 531 -2.76 -4.54 10.96
CA TRP A 531 -3.91 -5.38 10.60
C TRP A 531 -5.15 -5.20 11.51
N ALA A 532 -4.98 -4.59 12.69
CA ALA A 532 -6.10 -4.35 13.63
C ALA A 532 -6.59 -2.89 13.66
N LYS A 533 -5.92 -1.95 12.99
CA LYS A 533 -6.26 -0.52 13.07
C LYS A 533 -7.22 -0.09 11.97
N HIS A 534 -8.20 0.75 12.33
CA HIS A 534 -9.07 1.44 11.39
C HIS A 534 -8.69 2.92 11.31
N PRO A 535 -8.69 3.53 10.11
CA PRO A 535 -8.51 4.96 9.94
C PRO A 535 -9.55 5.76 10.74
N GLU A 536 -9.09 6.58 11.71
CA GLU A 536 -9.95 7.56 12.37
C GLU A 536 -10.44 8.60 11.34
N PRO A 537 -11.64 9.20 11.51
CA PRO A 537 -12.13 10.22 10.61
C PRO A 537 -11.14 11.38 10.46
N ASN A 538 -10.95 11.87 9.23
CA ASN A 538 -10.01 12.93 8.88
C ASN A 538 -8.53 12.62 9.18
N SER A 539 -8.19 11.35 9.43
CA SER A 539 -6.80 10.87 9.34
C SER A 539 -6.28 10.94 7.90
N TRP A 540 -4.97 10.78 7.71
CA TRP A 540 -4.39 10.71 6.37
C TRP A 540 -4.99 9.55 5.55
N LEU A 541 -5.15 8.37 6.15
CA LEU A 541 -5.76 7.23 5.46
C LEU A 541 -7.27 7.40 5.22
N ASP A 542 -7.99 8.11 6.09
CA ASP A 542 -9.40 8.45 5.83
C ASP A 542 -9.54 9.43 4.66
N MET A 543 -8.65 10.42 4.58
CA MET A 543 -8.57 11.34 3.43
C MET A 543 -8.27 10.57 2.13
N VAL A 544 -7.35 9.59 2.15
CA VAL A 544 -7.08 8.73 0.97
C VAL A 544 -8.34 7.99 0.55
N ARG A 545 -9.07 7.38 1.50
CA ARG A 545 -10.33 6.66 1.24
C ARG A 545 -11.39 7.55 0.59
N LYS A 546 -11.62 8.74 1.15
CA LYS A 546 -12.57 9.73 0.61
C LYS A 546 -12.20 10.18 -0.81
N THR A 547 -10.90 10.32 -1.08
CA THR A 547 -10.40 10.68 -2.41
C THR A 547 -10.63 9.57 -3.43
N HIS A 548 -10.34 8.31 -3.07
CA HIS A 548 -10.66 7.17 -3.92
C HIS A 548 -12.16 7.07 -4.22
N ASP A 549 -13.01 7.20 -3.20
CA ASP A 549 -14.47 7.12 -3.38
C ASP A 549 -14.98 8.25 -4.28
N GLY A 550 -14.47 9.49 -4.11
CA GLY A 550 -14.82 10.59 -4.99
C GLY A 550 -14.44 10.32 -6.46
N PHE A 551 -13.25 9.76 -6.71
CA PHE A 551 -12.83 9.38 -8.06
C PHE A 551 -13.71 8.26 -8.64
N LEU A 552 -13.88 7.15 -7.91
CA LEU A 552 -14.59 5.94 -8.38
C LEU A 552 -16.11 6.14 -8.51
N ASN A 553 -16.67 7.18 -7.90
CA ASN A 553 -18.04 7.61 -8.12
C ASN A 553 -18.21 8.60 -9.27
N GLY A 554 -17.11 9.02 -9.92
CA GLY A 554 -17.11 9.96 -11.04
C GLY A 554 -17.22 11.43 -10.62
N ASN A 555 -17.06 11.71 -9.32
CA ASN A 555 -17.22 13.04 -8.74
C ASN A 555 -15.93 13.86 -8.73
N ARG A 556 -14.78 13.17 -8.68
CA ARG A 556 -13.42 13.74 -8.66
C ARG A 556 -12.58 13.13 -9.78
N VAL A 557 -11.43 13.74 -10.05
CA VAL A 557 -10.40 13.19 -10.95
C VAL A 557 -9.30 12.51 -10.13
N ASN A 558 -8.48 11.67 -10.76
CA ASN A 558 -7.28 11.14 -10.11
C ASN A 558 -6.12 12.17 -10.12
N MET A 559 -4.94 11.75 -9.62
CA MET A 559 -3.74 12.59 -9.58
C MET A 559 -3.30 13.16 -10.93
N TYR A 560 -3.72 12.53 -12.04
CA TYR A 560 -3.39 12.94 -13.40
C TYR A 560 -4.49 13.75 -14.10
N GLY A 561 -5.57 14.09 -13.38
CA GLY A 561 -6.71 14.80 -13.94
C GLY A 561 -7.65 13.94 -14.79
N GLU A 562 -7.52 12.61 -14.73
CA GLU A 562 -8.35 11.66 -15.47
C GLU A 562 -9.65 11.38 -14.72
N LYS A 563 -10.74 11.18 -15.46
CA LYS A 563 -12.06 10.82 -14.91
C LYS A 563 -12.24 9.31 -14.88
N TRP A 564 -12.93 8.81 -13.86
CA TRP A 564 -13.37 7.42 -13.82
C TRP A 564 -14.50 7.22 -14.83
N ASN A 565 -14.28 6.31 -15.78
CA ASN A 565 -15.26 5.97 -16.81
C ASN A 565 -15.86 4.57 -16.62
N GLY A 566 -15.55 3.89 -15.51
CA GLY A 566 -16.02 2.54 -15.24
C GLY A 566 -17.34 2.48 -14.46
N PRO A 567 -17.75 1.27 -14.02
CA PRO A 567 -18.93 1.12 -13.19
C PRO A 567 -18.75 1.87 -11.86
N GLN A 568 -19.81 2.48 -11.34
CA GLN A 568 -19.80 3.06 -10.01
C GLN A 568 -19.57 1.97 -8.96
N LEU A 569 -18.77 2.29 -7.95
CA LEU A 569 -18.42 1.37 -6.87
C LEU A 569 -18.95 1.91 -5.55
N VAL A 570 -19.33 1.00 -4.65
CA VAL A 570 -19.77 1.37 -3.31
C VAL A 570 -18.60 2.04 -2.55
N SER A 571 -18.90 3.13 -1.86
CA SER A 571 -17.96 3.83 -0.99
C SER A 571 -17.48 2.94 0.15
N TYR A 572 -16.34 3.26 0.76
CA TYR A 572 -15.87 2.51 1.93
C TYR A 572 -16.93 2.52 3.04
N ASP A 573 -17.06 1.39 3.74
CA ASP A 573 -17.96 1.33 4.89
C ASP A 573 -17.42 2.24 6.02
N PRO A 574 -18.30 2.98 6.72
CA PRO A 574 -17.89 3.71 7.91
C PRO A 574 -17.50 2.73 9.01
N PHE A 575 -16.55 3.13 9.85
CA PHE A 575 -16.14 2.34 11.02
C PHE A 575 -17.07 2.67 12.19
N PRO A 576 -17.90 1.71 12.67
CA PRO A 576 -18.93 1.99 13.67
C PRO A 576 -18.41 2.61 14.97
N GLU A 577 -17.16 2.35 15.34
CA GLU A 577 -16.51 2.91 16.53
C GLU A 577 -16.23 4.42 16.43
N PHE A 578 -16.33 5.03 15.25
CA PHE A 578 -16.09 6.46 15.02
C PHE A 578 -17.34 7.26 14.61
N ASN A 579 -18.50 6.60 14.59
CA ASN A 579 -19.78 7.20 14.21
C ASN A 579 -20.46 7.98 15.35
#